data_AF-A0A4Q5WQQ5-F1
#
_entry.id   AF-A0A4Q5WQQ5-F1
#
_cell.length_a   1.000
_cell.length_b   1.000
_cell.length_c   1.000
_cell.angle_alpha   90.00
_cell.angle_beta   90.00
_cell.angle_gamma   90.00
#
_symmetry.space_group_name_H-M   'P 1'
#
loop_
_entity.id
_entity.type
_entity.pdbx_description
1 polymer ?
#
loop_
_entity_poly.entity_id
_entity_poly.type
_entity_poly.pdbx_seq_one_letter_code
_entity_poly.pdbx_strand_id
1 'polypeptide(L)'
;DSAHAGEGMGGAVSALELEGYPGFTEKQIAKIDADARARFDVLDTLVIHRYGRMAPGEAIVLVVALSKHRREALQAVDYLMDRLKTEAPFWKKEVRAEGSEWIEPRADDREAHARWAAEQAIADTKTKE
;
A
#
# COMPACT_ATOMS: atom_id res chain seq x y z
N ASP A 1 -3.54 -17.23 17.51
CA ASP A 1 -3.92 -18.46 16.81
C ASP A 1 -4.66 -18.05 15.53
N SER A 2 -4.53 -18.80 14.43
CA SER A 2 -4.90 -18.50 13.03
C SER A 2 -3.89 -17.76 12.14
N ALA A 3 -2.80 -18.48 11.78
CA ALA A 3 -2.07 -18.28 10.54
C ALA A 3 -2.60 -19.27 9.51
N HIS A 4 -3.53 -18.87 8.66
CA HIS A 4 -3.91 -19.66 7.49
C HIS A 4 -3.02 -19.27 6.32
N ALA A 5 -1.93 -20.04 6.18
CA ALA A 5 -1.11 -20.06 4.99
C ALA A 5 -1.99 -20.37 3.77
N GLY A 6 -1.86 -19.57 2.71
CA GLY A 6 -2.46 -19.89 1.42
C GLY A 6 -1.97 -21.25 0.94
N GLU A 7 -2.82 -21.94 0.19
CA GLU A 7 -2.53 -23.22 -0.45
C GLU A 7 -1.46 -23.04 -1.53
N GLY A 8 -0.20 -22.89 -1.11
CA GLY A 8 0.99 -22.91 -1.94
C GLY A 8 1.95 -24.00 -1.45
N MET A 9 3.13 -24.08 -2.06
CA MET A 9 4.16 -25.04 -1.68
C MET A 9 4.41 -25.05 -0.17
N GLY A 10 4.29 -26.23 0.45
CA GLY A 10 4.43 -26.41 1.89
C GLY A 10 5.90 -26.26 2.34
N GLY A 11 6.15 -25.39 3.30
CA GLY A 11 7.51 -25.08 3.79
C GLY A 11 7.55 -23.72 4.48
N ALA A 12 8.73 -23.29 4.95
CA ALA A 12 8.92 -21.95 5.49
C ALA A 12 9.33 -20.98 4.37
N VAL A 13 8.71 -19.79 4.32
CA VAL A 13 9.12 -18.72 3.39
C VAL A 13 10.49 -18.20 3.81
N SER A 14 11.45 -18.27 2.91
CA SER A 14 12.82 -17.79 3.11
C SER A 14 13.03 -16.35 2.61
N ALA A 15 12.23 -15.90 1.64
CA ALA A 15 12.23 -14.53 1.16
C ALA A 15 10.92 -14.16 0.45
N LEU A 16 10.65 -12.86 0.40
CA LEU A 16 9.67 -12.24 -0.48
C LEU A 16 10.43 -11.46 -1.57
N GLU A 17 10.09 -11.68 -2.84
CA GLU A 17 10.56 -10.86 -3.95
C GLU A 17 9.40 -9.98 -4.44
N LEU A 18 9.63 -8.66 -4.39
CA LEU A 18 8.70 -7.67 -4.92
C LEU A 18 9.20 -7.10 -6.24
N GLU A 19 8.41 -7.25 -7.29
CA GLU A 19 8.69 -6.65 -8.59
C GLU A 19 7.68 -5.54 -8.87
N GLY A 20 8.13 -4.42 -9.40
CA GLY A 20 7.30 -3.31 -9.84
C GLY A 20 7.55 -3.01 -11.31
N TYR A 21 6.61 -2.31 -11.96
CA TYR A 21 6.81 -1.86 -13.34
C TYR A 21 7.65 -0.59 -13.33
N PRO A 22 8.91 -0.62 -13.82
CA PRO A 22 9.80 0.53 -13.73
C PRO A 22 9.21 1.77 -14.39
N GLY A 23 9.26 2.90 -13.70
CA GLY A 23 8.72 4.18 -14.14
C GLY A 23 7.21 4.34 -13.98
N PHE A 24 6.42 3.27 -13.90
CA PHE A 24 4.97 3.37 -13.65
C PHE A 24 4.66 3.29 -12.16
N THR A 25 5.30 2.36 -11.44
CA THR A 25 5.11 2.21 -10.00
C THR A 25 5.50 3.50 -9.26
N GLU A 26 6.63 4.15 -9.60
CA GLU A 26 7.03 5.41 -8.96
C GLU A 26 6.05 6.54 -9.28
N LYS A 27 5.54 6.62 -10.52
CA LYS A 27 4.54 7.63 -10.91
C LYS A 27 3.22 7.43 -10.15
N GLN A 28 2.80 6.19 -9.96
CA GLN A 28 1.58 5.89 -9.22
C GLN A 28 1.72 6.23 -7.74
N ILE A 29 2.86 5.91 -7.12
CA ILE A 29 3.18 6.32 -5.74
C ILE A 29 3.18 7.85 -5.62
N ALA A 30 3.83 8.56 -6.56
CA ALA A 30 3.86 10.02 -6.56
C ALA A 30 2.46 10.64 -6.72
N LYS A 31 1.59 10.02 -7.50
CA LYS A 31 0.19 10.44 -7.64
C LYS A 31 -0.58 10.25 -6.34
N ILE A 32 -0.48 9.09 -5.71
CA ILE A 32 -1.14 8.78 -4.43
C ILE A 32 -0.70 9.79 -3.36
N ASP A 33 0.59 10.10 -3.32
CA ASP A 33 1.16 11.10 -2.41
C ASP A 33 0.65 12.52 -2.67
N ALA A 34 0.59 12.95 -3.94
CA ALA A 34 0.04 14.25 -4.31
C ALA A 34 -1.45 14.37 -3.94
N ASP A 35 -2.23 13.32 -4.16
CA ASP A 35 -3.66 13.29 -3.82
C ASP A 35 -3.86 13.39 -2.28
N ALA A 36 -3.01 12.74 -1.49
CA ALA A 36 -3.06 12.85 -0.02
C ALA A 36 -2.75 14.28 0.44
N ARG A 37 -1.72 14.92 -0.11
CA ARG A 37 -1.36 16.31 0.19
C ARG A 37 -2.41 17.32 -0.25
N ALA A 38 -3.19 17.00 -1.29
CA ALA A 38 -4.33 17.82 -1.70
C ALA A 38 -5.56 17.64 -0.80
N ARG A 39 -5.73 16.45 -0.21
CA ARG A 39 -6.91 16.08 0.59
C ARG A 39 -6.83 16.49 2.07
N PHE A 40 -5.65 16.42 2.68
CA PHE A 40 -5.45 16.64 4.12
C PHE A 40 -4.60 17.89 4.39
N ASP A 41 -4.81 18.57 5.51
CA ASP A 41 -3.96 19.71 5.94
C ASP A 41 -2.66 19.18 6.56
N VAL A 42 -1.81 18.61 5.71
CA VAL A 42 -0.47 18.11 6.03
C VAL A 42 0.59 19.12 5.60
N LEU A 43 1.65 19.23 6.40
CA LEU A 43 2.83 20.03 6.09
C LEU A 43 3.69 19.33 5.04
N ASP A 44 3.86 18.02 5.16
CA ASP A 44 4.64 17.21 4.23
C ASP A 44 4.34 15.71 4.40
N THR A 45 4.70 14.91 3.40
CA THR A 45 4.55 13.46 3.38
C THR A 45 5.80 12.79 2.79
N LEU A 46 6.11 11.58 3.26
CA LEU A 46 7.19 10.77 2.72
C LEU A 46 6.71 9.33 2.55
N VAL A 47 6.87 8.82 1.32
CA VAL A 47 6.64 7.41 1.00
C VAL A 47 7.94 6.78 0.52
N ILE A 48 8.40 5.75 1.21
CA ILE A 48 9.51 4.90 0.79
C ILE A 48 8.97 3.49 0.63
N HIS A 49 9.12 2.92 -0.56
CA HIS A 49 8.72 1.55 -0.84
C HIS A 49 9.90 0.77 -1.44
N ARG A 50 10.27 -0.34 -0.81
CA ARG A 50 11.33 -1.23 -1.31
C ARG A 50 10.80 -2.15 -2.39
N TYR A 51 11.68 -2.56 -3.29
CA TYR A 51 11.45 -3.62 -4.26
C TYR A 51 12.68 -4.56 -4.28
N GLY A 52 12.54 -5.72 -4.90
CA GLY A 52 13.53 -6.79 -4.89
C GLY A 52 13.32 -7.79 -3.75
N ARG A 53 14.38 -8.54 -3.44
CA ARG A 53 14.37 -9.63 -2.46
C ARG A 53 14.51 -9.12 -1.02
N MET A 54 13.67 -9.62 -0.13
CA MET A 54 13.65 -9.27 1.30
C MET A 54 13.44 -10.52 2.16
N ALA A 55 14.18 -10.61 3.27
CA ALA A 55 13.99 -11.68 4.24
C ALA A 55 12.74 -11.45 5.11
N PRO A 56 12.15 -12.50 5.70
CA PRO A 56 11.08 -12.35 6.68
C PRO A 56 11.46 -11.39 7.82
N GLY A 57 10.56 -10.47 8.15
CA GLY A 57 10.78 -9.47 9.19
C GLY A 57 11.44 -8.16 8.72
N GLU A 58 11.91 -8.09 7.47
CA GLU A 58 12.40 -6.83 6.92
C GLU A 58 11.26 -5.84 6.62
N ALA A 59 11.52 -4.55 6.87
CA ALA A 59 10.59 -3.48 6.50
C ALA A 59 10.47 -3.37 4.98
N ILE A 60 9.23 -3.22 4.48
CA ILE A 60 8.93 -3.12 3.04
C ILE A 60 8.59 -1.68 2.65
N VAL A 61 7.73 -1.04 3.45
CA VAL A 61 7.18 0.29 3.16
C VAL A 61 7.27 1.16 4.42
N LEU A 62 7.57 2.43 4.23
CA LEU A 62 7.49 3.49 5.23
C LEU A 62 6.61 4.60 4.67
N VAL A 63 5.64 5.04 5.47
CA VAL A 63 4.80 6.20 5.19
C VAL A 63 4.87 7.13 6.39
N VAL A 64 5.12 8.41 6.12
CA VAL A 64 5.17 9.48 7.12
C VAL A 64 4.29 10.63 6.65
N ALA A 65 3.54 11.22 7.58
CA ALA A 65 2.84 12.49 7.38
C ALA A 65 3.14 13.44 8.53
N LEU A 66 3.45 14.69 8.18
CA LEU A 66 3.67 15.78 9.13
C LEU A 66 2.43 16.69 9.10
N SER A 67 1.91 17.08 10.25
CA SER A 67 0.82 18.05 10.33
C SER A 67 0.87 18.84 11.64
N LYS A 68 0.24 20.02 11.65
CA LYS A 68 0.00 20.83 12.85
C LYS A 68 -0.92 20.11 13.85
N HIS A 69 -1.83 19.28 13.34
CA HIS A 69 -2.78 18.54 14.16
C HIS A 69 -2.69 17.05 13.89
N ARG A 70 -2.56 16.26 14.95
CA ARG A 70 -2.35 14.79 14.85
C ARG A 70 -3.40 14.05 14.00
N ARG A 71 -4.63 14.57 13.93
CA ARG A 71 -5.73 13.90 13.23
C ARG A 71 -5.47 13.86 11.72
N GLU A 72 -5.05 14.98 11.14
CA GLU A 72 -4.70 15.07 9.72
C GLU A 72 -3.55 14.12 9.37
N ALA A 73 -2.50 14.08 10.20
CA ALA A 73 -1.37 13.18 9.98
C ALA A 73 -1.79 11.69 10.03
N LEU A 74 -2.60 11.31 11.01
CA LEU A 74 -3.07 9.93 11.14
C LEU A 74 -3.97 9.53 9.96
N GLN A 75 -4.87 10.41 9.53
CA GLN A 75 -5.75 10.16 8.38
C GLN A 75 -4.97 10.10 7.06
N ALA A 76 -3.98 10.97 6.87
CA ALA A 76 -3.13 10.94 5.69
C ALA A 76 -2.31 9.66 5.60
N VAL A 77 -1.73 9.18 6.71
CA VAL A 77 -1.01 7.89 6.73
C VAL A 77 -1.94 6.73 6.42
N ASP A 78 -3.15 6.69 7.00
CA ASP A 78 -4.14 5.64 6.74
C ASP A 78 -4.55 5.63 5.26
N TYR A 79 -4.87 6.79 4.70
CA TYR A 79 -5.18 7.00 3.29
C TYR A 79 -4.06 6.53 2.36
N LEU A 80 -2.82 6.96 2.62
CA LEU A 80 -1.65 6.59 1.84
C LEU A 80 -1.43 5.07 1.87
N MET A 81 -1.49 4.44 3.05
CA MET A 81 -1.30 3.00 3.19
C MET A 81 -2.36 2.19 2.44
N ASP A 82 -3.63 2.56 2.53
CA ASP A 82 -4.72 1.88 1.81
C ASP A 82 -4.54 1.98 0.29
N ARG A 83 -4.21 3.18 -0.21
CA ARG A 83 -4.02 3.39 -1.64
C ARG A 83 -2.75 2.72 -2.17
N LEU A 84 -1.66 2.71 -1.40
CA LEU A 84 -0.44 2.00 -1.78
C LEU A 84 -0.68 0.49 -1.90
N LYS A 85 -1.45 -0.11 -1.00
CA LYS A 85 -1.75 -1.55 -1.06
C LYS A 85 -2.67 -1.94 -2.23
N THR A 86 -3.47 -1.01 -2.74
CA THR A 86 -4.52 -1.29 -3.72
C THR A 86 -4.20 -0.84 -5.12
N GLU A 87 -3.48 0.28 -5.26
CA GLU A 87 -3.23 0.92 -6.53
C GLU A 87 -1.77 0.86 -6.97
N ALA A 88 -0.80 0.66 -6.05
CA ALA A 88 0.60 0.54 -6.44
C ALA A 88 0.86 -0.84 -7.06
N PRO A 89 1.30 -0.91 -8.33
CA PRO A 89 1.45 -2.18 -9.03
C PRO A 89 2.74 -2.86 -8.59
N PHE A 90 2.58 -3.82 -7.68
CA PHE A 90 3.63 -4.73 -7.25
C PHE A 90 3.17 -6.18 -7.41
N TRP A 91 4.06 -7.00 -7.94
CA TRP A 91 3.90 -8.45 -7.99
C TRP A 91 4.75 -9.09 -6.90
N LYS A 92 4.16 -10.04 -6.19
CA LYS A 92 4.76 -10.67 -5.02
C LYS A 92 5.10 -12.11 -5.37
N LYS A 93 6.34 -12.51 -5.13
CA LYS A 93 6.81 -13.89 -5.30
C LYS A 93 7.39 -14.39 -3.99
N GLU A 94 6.86 -15.48 -3.47
CA GLU A 94 7.40 -16.14 -2.28
C GLU A 94 8.51 -17.10 -2.70
N VAL A 95 9.60 -17.12 -1.94
CA VAL A 95 10.73 -18.01 -2.16
C VAL A 95 10.91 -18.95 -0.98
N ARG A 96 10.95 -20.24 -1.24
CA ARG A 96 11.06 -21.34 -0.29
C ARG A 96 12.25 -22.23 -0.67
N ALA A 97 12.58 -23.22 0.16
CA ALA A 97 13.70 -24.13 -0.12
C ALA A 97 13.45 -24.97 -1.39
N GLU A 98 12.19 -25.34 -1.58
CA GLU A 98 11.70 -26.16 -2.68
C GLU A 98 11.44 -25.38 -4.00
N GLY A 99 11.50 -24.04 -3.99
CA GLY A 99 11.28 -23.21 -5.19
C GLY A 99 10.64 -21.86 -4.90
N SER A 100 10.08 -21.21 -5.94
CA SER A 100 9.42 -19.91 -5.82
C SER A 100 8.07 -19.86 -6.53
N GLU A 101 7.11 -19.14 -5.97
CA GLU A 101 5.73 -19.06 -6.44
C GLU A 101 5.22 -17.62 -6.44
N TRP A 102 4.52 -17.22 -7.51
CA TRP A 102 3.82 -15.94 -7.56
C TRP A 102 2.53 -16.02 -6.75
N ILE A 103 2.31 -15.07 -5.86
CA ILE A 103 1.11 -15.05 -5.01
C ILE A 103 0.07 -14.07 -5.54
N GLU A 104 -1.18 -14.51 -5.55
CA GLU A 104 -2.31 -13.67 -5.96
C GLU A 104 -2.59 -12.57 -4.92
N PRO A 105 -3.06 -11.38 -5.35
CA PRO A 105 -3.53 -10.34 -4.45
C PRO A 105 -4.69 -10.85 -3.57
N ARG A 106 -4.70 -10.43 -2.30
CA ARG A 106 -5.76 -10.86 -1.36
C ARG A 106 -7.05 -10.12 -1.66
N ALA A 107 -8.19 -10.76 -1.39
CA ALA A 107 -9.51 -10.17 -1.59
C ALA A 107 -9.75 -8.93 -0.72
N ASP A 108 -9.18 -8.92 0.49
CA ASP A 108 -9.36 -7.89 1.52
C ASP A 108 -8.80 -6.52 1.10
N ASP A 109 -7.84 -6.48 0.17
CA ASP A 109 -7.27 -5.21 -0.31
C ASP A 109 -8.35 -4.38 -1.06
N ARG A 110 -9.36 -5.01 -1.67
CA ARG A 110 -10.37 -4.28 -2.49
C ARG A 110 -11.35 -3.42 -1.69
N GLU A 111 -11.63 -3.74 -0.44
CA GLU A 111 -12.65 -3.05 0.36
C GLU A 111 -12.14 -1.69 0.89
N ALA A 112 -10.84 -1.58 1.19
CA ALA A 112 -10.24 -0.34 1.70
C ALA A 112 -10.27 0.81 0.67
N HIS A 113 -10.13 0.49 -0.61
CA HIS A 113 -10.20 1.48 -1.69
C HIS A 113 -11.60 2.12 -1.83
N ALA A 114 -12.66 1.34 -1.61
CA ALA A 114 -14.03 1.80 -1.78
C ALA A 114 -14.43 2.89 -0.76
N ARG A 115 -13.89 2.83 0.46
CA ARG A 115 -14.12 3.84 1.52
C ARG A 115 -13.71 5.25 1.05
N TRP A 116 -12.50 5.39 0.52
CA TRP A 116 -11.95 6.70 0.16
C TRP A 116 -12.60 7.30 -1.09
N ALA A 117 -13.00 6.46 -2.05
CA ALA A 117 -13.73 6.86 -3.24
C ALA A 117 -15.15 7.35 -2.90
N ALA A 118 -15.86 6.64 -2.01
CA ALA A 118 -17.21 7.02 -1.58
C ALA A 118 -17.21 8.36 -0.82
N GLU A 119 -16.23 8.59 0.06
CA GLU A 119 -16.07 9.85 0.77
C GLU A 119 -15.81 11.04 -0.17
N GLN A 120 -15.03 10.83 -1.25
CA GLN A 120 -14.73 11.88 -2.23
C GLN A 120 -15.98 12.28 -3.02
N ALA A 121 -16.80 11.31 -3.44
CA ALA A 121 -18.04 11.58 -4.16
C ALA A 121 -19.05 12.38 -3.31
N ILE A 122 -19.12 12.11 -2.00
CA ILE A 122 -19.97 12.85 -1.06
C ILE A 122 -19.47 14.30 -0.89
N ALA A 123 -18.16 14.50 -0.77
CA ALA A 123 -17.57 15.84 -0.63
C ALA A 123 -17.79 16.71 -1.89
N ASP A 124 -17.62 16.13 -3.08
CA ASP A 124 -17.81 16.83 -4.36
C ASP A 124 -19.28 17.24 -4.59
N THR A 125 -20.22 16.47 -4.04
CA THR A 125 -21.66 16.79 -4.10
C THR A 125 -22.00 17.97 -3.19
N LYS A 126 -21.40 18.04 -1.99
CA LYS A 126 -21.63 19.14 -1.02
C LYS A 126 -20.98 20.46 -1.40
N THR A 127 -19.95 20.45 -2.25
CA THR A 127 -19.24 21.67 -2.69
C THR A 127 -19.93 22.34 -3.89
N LYS A 128 -20.93 21.67 -4.49
CA LYS A 128 -21.72 22.18 -5.64
C LYS A 128 -23.06 22.80 -5.25
N GLU A 129 -23.40 22.82 -3.96
CA GLU A 129 -24.54 23.56 -3.38
C GLU A 129 -24.06 24.86 -2.73
#